data_AF-A0A7C5CE27-F1
#
_entry.id   AF-A0A7C5CE27-F1
#
_cell.length_a   1.000
_cell.length_b   1.000
_cell.length_c   1.000
_cell.angle_alpha   90.00
_cell.angle_beta   90.00
_cell.angle_gamma   90.00
#
_symmetry.space_group_name_H-M   'P 1'
#
loop_
_entity.id
_entity.type
_entity.pdbx_description
1 polymer ?
#
loop_
_entity_poly.entity_id
_entity_poly.type
_entity_poly.pdbx_seq_one_letter_code
_entity_poly.pdbx_strand_id
1 'polypeptide(L)'
;MQSSFSTIDWIVFASYFLILILTSVILSQTKVQTSRDYFTGNNTMPMWAVAISVLATSQSAATFLGGPEYSYTKDLTFLGFYVSAFLAVIFVAKVLVPRFYAINAITVYEYLEHRYSESSKRYAGVMFLVGRLFASGARLYIGALAISMILFSDIGASH
;
A
#
# COMPACT_ATOMS: atom_id res chain seq x y z
N MET A 1 2.24 28.16 18.67
CA MET A 1 1.89 27.32 17.50
C MET A 1 0.98 28.13 16.60
N GLN A 2 1.51 28.84 15.60
CA GLN A 2 0.67 29.37 14.52
C GLN A 2 0.49 28.22 13.54
N SER A 3 -0.55 27.42 13.74
CA SER A 3 -0.92 26.40 12.75
C SER A 3 -1.46 27.13 11.53
N SER A 4 -0.93 26.82 10.36
CA SER A 4 -1.42 27.35 9.08
C SER A 4 -2.81 26.82 8.71
N PHE A 5 -3.33 25.83 9.45
CA PHE A 5 -4.64 25.23 9.21
C PHE A 5 -5.76 26.04 9.84
N SER A 6 -6.80 26.29 9.06
CA SER A 6 -8.06 26.84 9.55
C SER A 6 -8.85 25.78 10.33
N THR A 7 -9.90 26.21 11.04
CA THR A 7 -10.83 25.29 11.73
C THR A 7 -11.47 24.29 10.76
N ILE A 8 -11.74 24.69 9.52
CA ILE A 8 -12.35 23.81 8.50
C ILE A 8 -11.39 22.68 8.13
N ASP A 9 -10.09 22.97 7.98
CA ASP A 9 -9.09 21.96 7.64
C ASP A 9 -9.00 20.87 8.73
N TRP A 10 -9.05 21.28 10.00
CA TRP A 10 -9.08 20.36 11.14
C TRP A 10 -10.34 19.49 11.18
N ILE A 11 -11.50 20.05 10.83
CA ILE A 11 -12.75 19.28 10.75
C ILE A 11 -12.66 18.22 9.64
N VAL A 12 -12.15 18.58 8.46
CA VAL A 12 -11.95 17.65 7.36
C VAL A 12 -10.96 16.55 7.76
N PHE A 13 -9.84 16.91 8.38
CA PHE A 13 -8.85 15.94 8.87
C PHE A 13 -9.46 14.97 9.89
N ALA A 14 -10.13 15.47 10.93
CA ALA A 14 -10.73 14.64 11.97
C ALA A 14 -11.84 13.73 11.43
N SER A 15 -12.70 14.24 10.53
CA SER A 15 -13.77 13.45 9.92
C SER A 15 -13.24 12.32 9.05
N TYR A 16 -12.11 12.51 8.34
CA TYR A 16 -11.46 11.45 7.58
C TYR A 16 -11.06 10.27 8.48
N PHE A 17 -10.37 10.52 9.60
CA PHE A 17 -10.00 9.47 10.55
C PHE A 17 -11.23 8.84 11.21
N LEU A 18 -12.26 9.62 11.51
CA LEU A 18 -13.51 9.09 12.05
C LEU A 18 -14.16 8.09 11.08
N ILE A 19 -14.24 8.42 9.79
CA ILE A 19 -14.78 7.52 8.76
C ILE A 19 -13.94 6.24 8.67
N LEU A 20 -12.61 6.35 8.70
CA LEU A 20 -11.72 5.18 8.70
C LEU A 20 -11.94 4.27 9.92
N ILE A 21 -12.06 4.85 11.12
CA ILE A 21 -12.30 4.09 12.35
C ILE A 21 -13.68 3.42 12.30
N LEU A 22 -14.73 4.17 11.95
CA LEU A 22 -16.10 3.64 11.86
C LEU A 22 -16.20 2.50 10.86
N THR A 23 -15.67 2.68 9.65
CA THR A 23 -15.65 1.63 8.63
C THR A 23 -14.84 0.41 9.07
N SER A 24 -13.68 0.63 9.71
CA SER A 24 -12.87 -0.47 10.25
C SER A 24 -13.60 -1.26 11.34
N VAL A 25 -14.25 -0.57 12.28
CA VAL A 25 -15.02 -1.22 13.36
C VAL A 25 -16.20 -2.00 12.78
N ILE A 26 -16.98 -1.41 11.87
CA ILE A 26 -18.12 -2.09 11.22
C ILE A 26 -17.64 -3.34 10.47
N LEU A 27 -16.59 -3.22 9.66
CA LEU A 27 -16.07 -4.34 8.88
C LEU A 27 -15.40 -5.41 9.74
N SER A 28 -14.79 -5.04 10.88
CA SER A 28 -14.18 -5.97 11.82
C SER A 28 -15.17 -6.94 12.48
N GLN A 29 -16.47 -6.59 12.49
CA GLN A 29 -17.54 -7.46 13.00
C GLN A 29 -17.91 -8.61 12.05
N THR A 30 -17.34 -8.63 10.84
CA THR A 30 -17.54 -9.72 9.88
C THR A 30 -17.01 -11.02 10.47
N LYS A 31 -17.86 -12.05 10.55
CA LYS A 31 -17.45 -13.36 11.07
C LYS A 31 -16.44 -14.01 10.12
N VAL A 32 -15.23 -14.21 10.60
CA VAL A 32 -14.16 -14.94 9.93
C VAL A 32 -14.01 -16.30 10.62
N GLN A 33 -14.21 -17.39 9.89
CA GLN A 33 -14.15 -18.74 10.49
C GLN A 33 -12.76 -19.35 10.40
N THR A 34 -12.01 -19.05 9.33
CA THR A 34 -10.65 -19.55 9.13
C THR A 34 -9.66 -18.45 8.76
N SER A 35 -8.37 -18.69 9.00
CA SER A 35 -7.30 -17.80 8.52
C SER A 35 -7.31 -17.65 7.00
N ARG A 36 -7.74 -18.68 6.25
CA ARG A 36 -7.87 -18.59 4.79
C ARG A 36 -8.96 -17.61 4.39
N ASP A 37 -10.11 -17.66 5.06
CA ASP A 37 -11.24 -16.75 4.80
C ASP A 37 -10.81 -15.30 5.03
N TYR A 38 -10.02 -15.06 6.08
CA TYR A 38 -9.44 -13.75 6.38
C TYR A 38 -8.61 -13.18 5.23
N PHE A 39 -7.70 -13.99 4.66
CA PHE A 39 -6.76 -13.52 3.63
C PHE A 39 -7.35 -13.51 2.22
N THR A 40 -8.32 -14.38 1.93
CA THR A 40 -8.88 -14.54 0.57
C THR A 40 -10.24 -13.86 0.41
N GLY A 41 -10.91 -13.49 1.51
CA GLY A 41 -12.29 -13.01 1.47
C GLY A 41 -13.23 -14.01 0.80
N ASN A 42 -12.96 -15.31 0.95
CA ASN A 42 -13.65 -16.42 0.26
C ASN A 42 -13.67 -16.31 -1.27
N ASN A 43 -12.80 -15.50 -1.87
CA ASN A 43 -12.79 -15.19 -3.30
C ASN A 43 -14.12 -14.61 -3.83
N THR A 44 -14.92 -13.96 -2.96
CA THR A 44 -16.24 -13.41 -3.34
C THR A 44 -16.23 -11.92 -3.61
N MET A 45 -15.07 -11.26 -3.46
CA MET A 45 -14.95 -9.81 -3.64
C MET A 45 -15.24 -9.40 -5.08
N PRO A 46 -16.08 -8.38 -5.31
CA PRO A 46 -16.36 -7.90 -6.67
C PRO A 46 -15.11 -7.26 -7.29
N MET A 47 -14.94 -7.45 -8.59
CA MET A 47 -13.73 -7.02 -9.32
C MET A 47 -13.38 -5.54 -9.10
N TRP A 48 -14.38 -4.66 -9.10
CA TRP A 48 -14.16 -3.21 -8.93
C TRP A 48 -13.56 -2.89 -7.56
N ALA A 49 -13.99 -3.59 -6.50
CA ALA A 49 -13.48 -3.37 -5.14
C ALA A 49 -12.02 -3.86 -5.04
N VAL A 50 -11.71 -4.99 -5.67
CA VAL A 50 -10.34 -5.51 -5.77
C VAL A 50 -9.45 -4.52 -6.55
N ALA A 51 -9.93 -3.99 -7.67
CA ALA A 51 -9.18 -3.01 -8.47
C ALA A 51 -8.87 -1.74 -7.67
N ILE A 52 -9.85 -1.18 -6.96
CA ILE A 52 -9.65 0.00 -6.09
C ILE A 52 -8.65 -0.33 -4.97
N SER A 53 -8.76 -1.49 -4.34
CA SER A 53 -7.84 -1.93 -3.27
C SER A 53 -6.40 -2.05 -3.77
N VAL A 54 -6.19 -2.63 -4.96
CA VAL A 54 -4.86 -2.74 -5.58
C VAL A 54 -4.28 -1.35 -5.88
N LEU A 55 -5.07 -0.45 -6.46
CA LEU A 55 -4.64 0.93 -6.74
C LEU A 55 -4.27 1.66 -5.44
N ALA A 56 -5.14 1.62 -4.44
CA ALA A 56 -4.92 2.25 -3.14
C ALA A 56 -3.67 1.70 -2.43
N THR A 57 -3.41 0.40 -2.54
CA THR A 57 -2.22 -0.25 -1.94
C THR A 57 -0.94 0.12 -2.69
N SER A 58 -1.01 0.28 -4.02
CA SER A 58 0.15 0.64 -4.84
C SER A 58 0.58 2.10 -4.65
N GLN A 59 -0.35 2.97 -4.27
CA GLN A 59 -0.10 4.39 -4.10
C GLN A 59 0.29 4.72 -2.65
N SER A 60 1.23 5.64 -2.47
CA SER A 60 1.66 6.08 -1.15
C SER A 60 1.95 7.57 -1.11
N ALA A 61 2.10 8.13 0.09
CA ALA A 61 2.54 9.52 0.28
C ALA A 61 3.85 9.82 -0.46
N ALA A 62 4.76 8.83 -0.54
CA ALA A 62 6.01 8.96 -1.30
C ALA A 62 5.77 9.22 -2.78
N THR A 63 4.73 8.63 -3.37
CA THR A 63 4.40 8.87 -4.79
C THR A 63 3.84 10.27 -4.99
N PHE A 64 2.95 10.72 -4.10
CA PHE A 64 2.31 12.03 -4.20
C PHE A 64 3.24 13.20 -3.92
N LEU A 65 4.24 13.03 -3.05
CA LEU A 65 5.24 14.05 -2.76
C LEU A 65 6.45 13.92 -3.68
N GLY A 66 7.01 12.72 -3.79
CA GLY A 66 8.27 12.48 -4.51
C GLY A 66 8.16 12.56 -6.03
N GLY A 67 7.03 12.19 -6.63
CA GLY A 67 6.83 12.30 -8.08
C GLY A 67 6.90 13.75 -8.58
N PRO A 68 6.07 14.66 -8.01
CA PRO A 68 6.15 16.08 -8.32
C PRO A 68 7.49 16.71 -7.95
N GLU A 69 8.06 16.39 -6.78
CA GLU A 69 9.38 16.90 -6.35
C GLU A 69 10.48 16.55 -7.36
N TYR A 70 10.56 15.28 -7.77
CA TYR A 70 11.53 14.82 -8.77
C TYR A 70 11.33 15.53 -10.10
N SER A 71 10.08 15.64 -10.55
CA SER A 71 9.74 16.27 -11.82
C SER A 71 10.05 17.77 -11.84
N TYR A 72 9.84 18.43 -10.70
CA TYR A 72 10.10 19.86 -10.53
C TYR A 72 11.60 20.17 -10.45
N THR A 73 12.36 19.35 -9.74
CA THR A 73 13.81 19.56 -9.52
C THR A 73 14.69 19.00 -10.64
N LYS A 74 14.17 18.04 -11.41
CA LYS A 74 14.90 17.36 -12.49
C LYS A 74 14.09 17.36 -13.79
N ASP A 75 13.46 16.24 -14.12
CA ASP A 75 12.78 16.01 -15.39
C ASP A 75 11.68 14.95 -15.26
N LEU A 76 11.02 14.63 -16.38
CA LEU A 76 9.90 13.70 -16.45
C LEU A 76 10.31 12.23 -16.64
N THR A 77 11.58 11.86 -16.44
CA THR A 77 12.07 10.48 -16.61
C THR A 77 11.32 9.49 -15.69
N PHE A 78 10.81 9.97 -14.55
CA PHE A 78 9.96 9.18 -13.66
C PHE A 78 8.71 8.60 -14.36
N LEU A 79 8.21 9.21 -15.44
CA LEU A 79 7.11 8.63 -16.23
C LEU A 79 7.44 7.25 -16.83
N GLY A 80 8.71 6.98 -17.13
CA GLY A 80 9.17 5.67 -17.60
C GLY A 80 8.92 4.54 -16.59
N PHE A 81 8.91 4.86 -15.29
CA PHE A 81 8.53 3.92 -14.24
C PHE A 81 7.07 3.48 -14.39
N TYR A 82 6.15 4.39 -14.69
CA TYR A 82 4.73 4.05 -14.87
C TYR A 82 4.49 3.23 -16.14
N VAL A 83 5.21 3.52 -17.22
CA VAL A 83 5.13 2.71 -18.46
C VAL A 83 5.58 1.27 -18.18
N SER A 84 6.72 1.09 -17.49
CA SER A 84 7.20 -0.26 -17.15
C SER A 84 6.28 -0.97 -16.15
N ALA A 85 5.73 -0.25 -15.16
CA ALA A 85 4.74 -0.79 -14.23
C ALA A 85 3.47 -1.26 -14.95
N PHE A 86 2.98 -0.50 -15.94
CA PHE A 86 1.83 -0.89 -16.74
C PHE A 86 2.07 -2.21 -17.50
N LEU A 87 3.23 -2.35 -18.15
CA LEU A 87 3.63 -3.61 -18.80
C LEU A 87 3.77 -4.76 -17.80
N ALA A 88 4.33 -4.51 -16.62
CA ALA A 88 4.46 -5.50 -15.56
C ALA A 88 3.09 -5.98 -15.07
N VAL A 89 2.11 -5.09 -14.91
CA VAL A 89 0.74 -5.46 -14.52
C VAL A 89 0.10 -6.38 -15.55
N ILE A 90 0.28 -6.10 -16.86
CA ILE A 90 -0.22 -7.00 -17.93
C ILE A 90 0.41 -8.39 -17.81
N PHE A 91 1.71 -8.46 -17.58
CA PHE A 91 2.41 -9.73 -17.40
C PHE A 91 1.91 -10.48 -16.15
N VAL A 92 1.81 -9.81 -15.00
CA VAL A 92 1.32 -10.38 -13.75
C VAL A 92 -0.09 -10.94 -13.95
N ALA A 93 -0.99 -10.15 -14.56
CA ALA A 93 -2.38 -10.54 -14.78
C ALA A 93 -2.52 -11.73 -15.73
N LYS A 94 -1.73 -11.80 -16.81
CA LYS A 94 -1.83 -12.88 -17.80
C LYS A 94 -1.06 -14.14 -17.44
N VAL A 95 0.05 -14.02 -16.68
CA VAL A 95 0.98 -15.13 -16.45
C VAL A 95 0.96 -15.60 -15.00
N LEU A 96 1.04 -14.70 -14.03
CA LEU A 96 1.21 -15.07 -12.62
C LEU A 96 -0.13 -15.34 -11.94
N VAL A 97 -1.13 -14.46 -12.12
CA VAL A 97 -2.45 -14.61 -11.49
C VAL A 97 -3.07 -15.98 -11.82
N PRO A 98 -3.15 -16.45 -13.08
CA PRO A 98 -3.72 -17.78 -13.37
C PRO A 98 -3.00 -18.92 -12.64
N ARG A 99 -1.68 -18.81 -12.46
CA ARG A 99 -0.87 -19.83 -11.76
C ARG A 99 -1.12 -19.84 -10.26
N PHE A 100 -1.31 -18.67 -9.64
CA PHE A 100 -1.66 -18.58 -8.22
C PHE A 100 -3.04 -19.18 -7.95
N TYR A 101 -4.01 -18.90 -8.82
CA TYR A 101 -5.36 -19.47 -8.71
C TYR A 101 -5.36 -20.99 -8.95
N ALA A 102 -4.56 -21.51 -9.89
CA ALA A 102 -4.48 -22.95 -10.18
C ALA A 102 -4.08 -23.79 -8.96
N ILE A 103 -3.22 -23.25 -8.08
CA ILE A 103 -2.78 -23.92 -6.84
C ILE A 103 -3.56 -23.47 -5.61
N ASN A 104 -4.62 -22.65 -5.77
CA ASN A 104 -5.41 -22.07 -4.68
C ASN A 104 -4.57 -21.33 -3.63
N ALA A 105 -3.49 -20.66 -4.07
CA ALA A 105 -2.51 -20.01 -3.21
C ALA A 105 -3.14 -18.95 -2.30
N ILE A 106 -2.72 -18.92 -1.03
CA ILE A 106 -3.03 -17.82 -0.10
C ILE A 106 -1.97 -16.73 -0.22
N THR A 107 -0.71 -17.13 -0.38
CA THR A 107 0.42 -16.21 -0.55
C THR A 107 1.09 -16.40 -1.90
N VAL A 108 1.61 -15.32 -2.51
CA VAL A 108 2.36 -15.42 -3.78
C VAL A 108 3.62 -16.30 -3.67
N TYR A 109 4.16 -16.46 -2.44
CA TYR A 109 5.34 -17.28 -2.18
C TYR A 109 5.05 -18.79 -2.19
N GLU A 110 3.80 -19.22 -2.01
CA GLU A 110 3.41 -20.63 -2.17
C GLU A 110 3.69 -21.15 -3.57
N TYR A 111 3.69 -20.28 -4.57
CA TYR A 111 4.11 -20.68 -5.91
C TYR A 111 5.59 -21.12 -5.96
N LEU A 112 6.45 -20.52 -5.14
CA LEU A 112 7.86 -20.93 -5.04
C LEU A 112 8.01 -22.27 -4.33
N GLU A 113 7.18 -22.53 -3.31
CA GLU A 113 7.12 -23.85 -2.67
C GLU A 113 6.67 -24.92 -3.66
N HIS A 114 5.57 -24.67 -4.39
CA HIS A 114 5.06 -25.59 -5.40
C HIS A 114 6.07 -25.86 -6.53
N ARG A 115 6.84 -24.85 -6.95
CA ARG A 115 7.79 -24.97 -8.06
C ARG A 115 9.18 -25.47 -7.65
N TYR A 116 9.63 -25.15 -6.45
CA TYR A 116 11.01 -25.37 -6.01
C TYR A 116 11.06 -26.12 -4.68
N SER A 117 10.81 -25.43 -3.55
CA SER A 117 10.92 -26.00 -2.21
C SER A 117 10.31 -25.08 -1.15
N GLU A 118 9.98 -25.65 0.00
CA GLU A 118 9.53 -24.90 1.19
C GLU A 118 10.55 -23.82 1.61
N SER A 119 11.85 -24.12 1.52
CA SER A 119 12.91 -23.15 1.82
C SER A 119 12.84 -21.93 0.90
N SER A 120 12.51 -22.11 -0.37
CA SER A 120 12.37 -21.01 -1.35
C SER A 120 11.25 -20.05 -0.94
N LYS A 121 10.09 -20.59 -0.54
CA LYS A 121 8.99 -19.80 0.03
C LYS A 121 9.42 -19.05 1.28
N ARG A 122 10.09 -19.73 2.20
CA ARG A 122 10.53 -19.14 3.48
C ARG A 122 11.49 -17.97 3.26
N TYR A 123 12.53 -18.15 2.44
CA TYR A 123 13.51 -17.08 2.19
C TYR A 123 12.89 -15.89 1.45
N ALA A 124 12.05 -16.13 0.44
CA ALA A 124 11.34 -15.06 -0.25
C ALA A 124 10.40 -14.29 0.69
N GLY A 125 9.66 -15.02 1.55
CA GLY A 125 8.80 -14.41 2.57
C GLY A 125 9.57 -13.56 3.57
N VAL A 126 10.72 -14.04 4.07
CA VAL A 126 11.59 -13.27 4.98
C VAL A 126 12.14 -12.02 4.29
N MET A 127 12.66 -12.14 3.08
CA MET A 127 13.18 -11.01 2.31
C MET A 127 12.09 -9.95 2.09
N PHE A 128 10.87 -10.38 1.76
CA PHE A 128 9.73 -9.48 1.64
C PHE A 128 9.40 -8.76 2.94
N LEU A 129 9.35 -9.47 4.07
CA LEU A 129 9.03 -8.85 5.37
C LEU A 129 10.08 -7.82 5.78
N VAL A 130 11.36 -8.12 5.56
CA VAL A 130 12.46 -7.17 5.80
C VAL A 130 12.32 -5.94 4.90
N GLY A 131 12.10 -6.14 3.60
CA GLY A 131 11.87 -5.02 2.67
C GLY A 131 10.64 -4.20 3.04
N ARG A 132 9.57 -4.85 3.48
CA ARG A 132 8.33 -4.21 3.93
C ARG A 132 8.52 -3.40 5.21
N LEU A 133 9.38 -3.84 6.12
CA LEU A 133 9.75 -3.07 7.31
C LEU A 133 10.41 -1.74 6.92
N PHE A 134 11.46 -1.79 6.08
CA PHE A 134 12.14 -0.58 5.61
C PHE A 134 11.21 0.36 4.82
N ALA A 135 10.42 -0.20 3.89
CA ALA A 135 9.46 0.58 3.12
C ALA A 135 8.40 1.25 4.01
N SER A 136 7.95 0.56 5.07
CA SER A 136 6.98 1.14 6.01
C SER A 136 7.59 2.26 6.85
N GLY A 137 8.85 2.10 7.29
CA GLY A 137 9.59 3.16 7.97
C GLY A 137 9.74 4.41 7.10
N ALA A 138 10.13 4.25 5.83
CA ALA A 138 10.23 5.37 4.89
C ALA A 138 8.89 6.08 4.67
N ARG A 139 7.78 5.34 4.52
CA ARG A 139 6.43 5.93 4.40
C ARG A 139 6.01 6.67 5.66
N LEU A 140 6.32 6.12 6.84
CA LEU A 140 6.03 6.76 8.11
C LEU A 140 6.79 8.08 8.25
N TYR A 141 8.07 8.10 7.87
CA TYR A 141 8.88 9.32 7.86
C TYR A 141 8.32 10.39 6.91
N ILE A 142 7.97 10.02 5.68
CA ILE A 142 7.35 10.95 4.71
C ILE A 142 6.01 11.49 5.24
N GLY A 143 5.21 10.63 5.88
CA GLY A 143 3.98 11.07 6.57
C GLY A 143 4.26 12.06 7.71
N ALA A 144 5.32 11.85 8.48
CA ALA A 144 5.74 12.75 9.55
C ALA A 144 6.19 14.12 9.01
N LEU A 145 6.88 14.18 7.86
CA LEU A 145 7.21 15.45 7.19
C LEU A 145 5.96 16.24 6.83
N ALA A 146 4.93 15.57 6.31
CA ALA A 146 3.66 16.22 6.01
C ALA A 146 2.98 16.77 7.28
N ILE A 147 2.99 16.01 8.38
CA ILE A 147 2.45 16.47 9.67
C ILE A 147 3.26 17.64 10.24
N SER A 148 4.60 17.59 10.14
CA SER A 148 5.48 18.68 10.56
C SER A 148 5.16 19.97 9.81
N MET A 149 4.99 19.88 8.50
CA MET A 149 4.62 21.01 7.66
C MET A 149 3.27 21.61 8.08
N ILE A 150 2.30 20.79 8.50
CA ILE A 150 0.97 21.25 8.96
C ILE A 150 1.05 21.96 10.32
N LEU A 151 1.84 21.42 11.24
CA LEU A 151 1.90 21.88 12.64
C LEU A 151 2.88 23.04 12.86
N PHE A 152 4.03 22.98 12.19
CA PHE A 152 5.17 23.86 12.41
C PHE A 152 5.50 24.73 11.19
N SER A 153 4.90 24.47 10.03
CA SER A 153 5.19 25.15 8.76
C SER A 153 6.62 24.94 8.25
N ASP A 154 7.25 23.86 8.68
CA ASP A 154 8.56 23.40 8.21
C ASP A 154 8.70 21.87 8.32
N ILE A 155 9.81 21.34 7.83
CA ILE A 155 10.18 19.92 7.87
C ILE A 155 11.45 19.66 8.70
N GLY A 156 11.82 20.61 9.57
CA GLY A 156 13.00 20.54 10.42
C GLY A 156 12.92 19.40 11.43
N ALA A 157 14.06 18.78 11.74
CA ALA A 157 14.10 17.72 12.74
C ALA A 157 14.12 18.25 14.19
N SER A 158 14.18 19.57 14.38
CA SER A 158 14.46 20.24 15.65
C SER A 158 13.22 20.67 16.45
N HIS A 159 12.03 20.22 16.05
CA HIS A 159 10.75 20.52 16.70
C HIS A 159 10.29 19.36 17.58
#